data_AF-A0A5R2N3W1-F1
#
_entry.id   AF-A0A5R2N3W1-F1
#
_cell.length_a   1.000
_cell.length_b   1.000
_cell.length_c   1.000
_cell.angle_alpha   90.00
_cell.angle_beta   90.00
_cell.angle_gamma   90.00
#
_symmetry.space_group_name_H-M   'P 1'
#
loop_
_entity.id
_entity.type
_entity.pdbx_description
1 polymer ?
#
loop_
_entity_poly.entity_id
_entity_poly.type
_entity_poly.pdbx_seq_one_letter_code
_entity_poly.pdbx_strand_id
1 'polypeptide(L)'
;PGAPELVGWVADRKGSCGTIVLLHGRGANRLALVQRAKLLLDAGYSVILFDLSGHGESGGAVQGFGYSEGQDAIRIMAFARQRFPDQKLGAVGSSLGAAALVFAAPQAPADAYVLEQLYATLRETTAWRMPFHFWRGFQADVLLAQMPLRLGLSADDVRPV
;
A
#
# COMPACT_ATOMS: atom_id res chain seq x y z
N PRO A 1 19.89 -1.88 8.54
CA PRO A 1 18.93 -2.99 8.72
C PRO A 1 18.52 -3.56 7.35
N GLY A 2 18.45 -4.89 7.21
CA GLY A 2 18.01 -5.53 5.96
C GLY A 2 16.53 -5.28 5.67
N ALA A 3 16.09 -5.53 4.43
CA ALA A 3 14.68 -5.45 4.08
C ALA A 3 13.88 -6.51 4.87
N PRO A 4 12.72 -6.17 5.45
CA PRO A 4 11.95 -7.10 6.25
C PRO A 4 11.39 -8.24 5.41
N GLU A 5 11.22 -9.41 6.03
CA GLU A 5 10.49 -10.53 5.44
C GLU A 5 9.00 -10.15 5.28
N LEU A 6 8.44 -10.44 4.11
CA LEU A 6 7.04 -10.19 3.80
C LEU A 6 6.30 -11.52 3.68
N VAL A 7 5.18 -11.63 4.39
CA VAL A 7 4.35 -12.83 4.43
C VAL A 7 3.06 -12.59 3.65
N GLY A 8 2.72 -13.54 2.79
CA GLY A 8 1.54 -13.44 1.94
C GLY A 8 1.04 -14.78 1.47
N TRP A 9 -0.15 -14.77 0.87
CA TRP A 9 -0.81 -15.92 0.31
C TRP A 9 -1.01 -15.76 -1.19
N VAL A 10 -0.97 -16.89 -1.88
CA VAL A 10 -1.24 -16.98 -3.31
C VAL A 10 -2.40 -17.96 -3.52
N ALA A 11 -3.48 -17.46 -4.11
CA ALA A 11 -4.59 -18.25 -4.61
C ALA A 11 -4.42 -18.38 -6.13
N ASP A 12 -3.84 -19.50 -6.56
CA ASP A 12 -3.57 -19.79 -7.97
C ASP A 12 -4.81 -20.38 -8.66
N ARG A 13 -5.17 -19.86 -9.84
CA ARG A 13 -6.26 -20.36 -10.67
C ARG A 13 -5.73 -20.81 -12.02
N LYS A 14 -5.98 -22.09 -12.37
CA LYS A 14 -5.72 -22.60 -13.71
C LYS A 14 -6.62 -21.88 -14.74
N GLY A 15 -6.04 -21.45 -15.85
CA GLY A 15 -6.77 -20.67 -16.87
C GLY A 15 -7.19 -19.29 -16.37
N SER A 16 -6.40 -18.69 -15.46
CA SER A 16 -6.62 -17.35 -14.94
C SER A 16 -6.69 -16.28 -16.05
N CYS A 17 -7.60 -15.31 -15.90
CA CYS A 17 -7.70 -14.14 -16.77
C CYS A 17 -6.61 -13.08 -16.49
N GLY A 18 -5.87 -13.23 -15.39
CA GLY A 18 -4.85 -12.29 -14.92
C GLY A 18 -4.59 -12.46 -13.43
N THR A 19 -3.51 -11.87 -12.93
CA THR A 19 -3.19 -11.88 -11.50
C THR A 19 -3.55 -10.54 -10.87
N ILE A 20 -4.13 -10.56 -9.68
CA ILE A 20 -4.42 -9.35 -8.90
C ILE A 20 -3.66 -9.39 -7.58
N VAL A 21 -2.85 -8.36 -7.32
CA VAL A 21 -2.21 -8.12 -6.02
C VAL A 21 -3.13 -7.26 -5.14
N LEU A 22 -3.33 -7.67 -3.89
CA LEU A 22 -4.13 -6.96 -2.90
C LEU A 22 -3.24 -6.49 -1.74
N LEU A 23 -3.26 -5.19 -1.42
CA LEU A 23 -2.54 -4.59 -0.30
C LEU A 23 -3.49 -3.88 0.68
N HIS A 24 -3.34 -4.19 1.97
CA HIS A 24 -4.25 -3.71 3.03
C HIS A 24 -3.92 -2.28 3.50
N GLY A 25 -4.87 -1.67 4.21
CA GLY A 25 -4.69 -0.39 4.88
C GLY A 25 -3.94 -0.50 6.22
N ARG A 26 -3.55 0.65 6.79
CA ARG A 26 -2.84 0.68 8.08
C ARG A 26 -3.69 0.05 9.19
N GLY A 27 -3.06 -0.73 10.06
CA GLY A 27 -3.73 -1.36 11.22
C GLY A 27 -4.56 -2.60 10.85
N ALA A 28 -4.60 -2.97 9.58
CA ALA A 28 -5.15 -4.23 9.10
C ALA A 28 -4.02 -5.21 8.76
N ASN A 29 -4.39 -6.36 8.19
CA ASN A 29 -3.50 -7.36 7.62
C ASN A 29 -4.22 -8.06 6.45
N ARG A 30 -3.57 -9.02 5.82
CA ARG A 30 -4.08 -9.80 4.69
C ARG A 30 -5.42 -10.50 4.97
N LEU A 31 -5.76 -10.82 6.22
CA LEU A 31 -7.06 -11.42 6.56
C LEU A 31 -8.23 -10.51 6.19
N ALA A 32 -8.05 -9.19 6.30
CA ALA A 32 -9.05 -8.21 5.90
C ALA A 32 -9.35 -8.23 4.39
N LEU A 33 -8.46 -8.84 3.60
CA LEU A 33 -8.58 -8.92 2.14
C LEU A 33 -9.20 -10.24 1.67
N VAL A 34 -9.42 -11.22 2.56
CA VAL A 34 -9.84 -12.59 2.17
C VAL A 34 -11.16 -12.62 1.41
N GLN A 35 -12.16 -11.85 1.85
CA GLN A 35 -13.45 -11.78 1.14
C GLN A 35 -13.28 -11.21 -0.27
N ARG A 36 -12.40 -10.23 -0.42
CA ARG A 36 -12.09 -9.61 -1.72
C ARG A 36 -11.30 -10.56 -2.61
N ALA A 37 -10.35 -11.29 -2.04
CA ALA A 37 -9.60 -12.33 -2.73
C ALA A 37 -10.52 -13.44 -3.23
N LYS A 38 -11.47 -13.89 -2.41
CA LYS A 38 -12.49 -14.87 -2.82
C LYS A 38 -13.31 -14.35 -4.00
N LEU A 39 -13.84 -13.13 -3.92
CA LEU A 39 -14.63 -12.54 -5.00
C LEU A 39 -13.85 -12.50 -6.34
N LEU A 40 -12.58 -12.10 -6.30
CA LEU A 40 -11.74 -12.01 -7.50
C LEU A 40 -11.36 -13.39 -8.05
N LEU A 41 -11.13 -14.36 -7.16
CA LEU A 41 -10.88 -15.74 -7.54
C LEU A 41 -12.10 -16.37 -8.23
N ASP A 42 -13.29 -16.15 -7.66
CA ASP A 42 -14.57 -16.59 -8.23
C ASP A 42 -14.83 -15.90 -9.59
N ALA A 43 -14.40 -14.64 -9.75
CA ALA A 43 -14.48 -13.88 -11.00
C ALA A 43 -13.43 -14.29 -12.07
N GLY A 44 -12.49 -15.16 -11.72
CA GLY A 44 -11.60 -15.79 -12.69
C GLY A 44 -10.13 -15.38 -12.65
N TYR A 45 -9.72 -14.60 -11.65
CA TYR A 45 -8.34 -14.13 -11.49
C TYR A 45 -7.55 -14.99 -10.50
N SER A 46 -6.24 -15.12 -10.72
CA SER A 46 -5.31 -15.50 -9.64
C SER A 46 -5.17 -14.30 -8.70
N VAL A 47 -5.05 -14.57 -7.39
CA VAL A 47 -4.97 -13.48 -6.39
C VAL A 47 -3.78 -13.69 -5.48
N ILE A 48 -3.07 -12.59 -5.21
CA ILE A 48 -1.98 -12.54 -4.26
C ILE A 48 -2.33 -11.47 -3.22
N LEU A 49 -2.13 -11.78 -1.94
CA LEU A 49 -2.36 -10.84 -0.84
C LEU A 49 -1.23 -10.95 0.17
N PHE A 50 -0.69 -9.81 0.59
CA PHE A 50 0.46 -9.74 1.49
C PHE A 50 0.17 -8.85 2.69
N ASP A 51 0.85 -9.14 3.79
CA ASP A 51 1.02 -8.21 4.89
C ASP A 51 2.13 -7.22 4.54
N LEU A 52 1.86 -5.92 4.63
CA LEU A 52 2.89 -4.88 4.53
C LEU A 52 3.76 -4.89 5.79
N SER A 53 4.98 -4.34 5.70
CA SER A 53 5.92 -4.31 6.83
C SER A 53 5.29 -3.78 8.11
N GLY A 54 5.61 -4.43 9.23
CA GLY A 54 5.07 -4.08 10.55
C GLY A 54 3.60 -4.44 10.78
N HIS A 55 2.99 -5.23 9.89
CA HIS A 55 1.61 -5.70 10.03
C HIS A 55 1.54 -7.23 9.91
N GLY A 56 0.50 -7.81 10.54
CA GLY A 56 0.24 -9.24 10.47
C GLY A 56 1.45 -10.08 10.85
N GLU A 57 1.89 -10.94 9.94
CA GLU A 57 3.06 -11.80 10.14
C GLU A 57 4.31 -11.29 9.40
N SER A 58 4.21 -10.17 8.67
CA SER A 58 5.38 -9.54 8.06
C SER A 58 6.27 -8.90 9.12
N GLY A 59 7.58 -9.01 8.92
CA GLY A 59 8.57 -8.40 9.79
C GLY A 59 8.62 -6.87 9.67
N GLY A 60 9.61 -6.27 10.33
CA GLY A 60 9.82 -4.82 10.30
C GLY A 60 8.92 -4.07 11.28
N ALA A 61 8.71 -2.79 11.01
CA ALA A 61 7.91 -1.92 11.86
C ALA A 61 7.04 -0.99 10.99
N VAL A 62 5.94 -0.53 11.55
CA VAL A 62 5.09 0.48 10.92
C VAL A 62 5.84 1.81 10.93
N GLN A 63 6.38 2.21 9.78
CA GLN A 63 7.29 3.37 9.69
C GLN A 63 6.74 4.47 8.80
N GLY A 64 6.17 4.09 7.66
CA GLY A 64 5.79 5.05 6.64
C GLY A 64 4.31 5.37 6.65
N PHE A 65 3.94 6.20 5.68
CA PHE A 65 2.57 6.49 5.29
C PHE A 65 2.24 5.94 3.90
N GLY A 66 2.97 4.92 3.46
CA GLY A 66 2.93 4.37 2.11
C GLY A 66 4.27 4.54 1.41
N TYR A 67 5.06 5.55 1.80
CA TYR A 67 6.38 5.82 1.22
C TYR A 67 7.36 4.67 1.45
N SER A 68 7.60 4.31 2.72
CA SER A 68 8.46 3.17 3.07
C SER A 68 7.86 1.85 2.57
N GLU A 69 6.55 1.67 2.72
CA GLU A 69 5.82 0.49 2.27
C GLU A 69 5.79 0.36 0.73
N GLY A 70 6.14 1.41 -0.02
CA GLY A 70 6.34 1.35 -1.47
C GLY A 70 7.44 0.35 -1.85
N GLN A 71 8.46 0.17 -1.01
CA GLN A 71 9.47 -0.87 -1.23
C GLN A 71 8.94 -2.28 -1.03
N ASP A 72 7.94 -2.46 -0.17
CA ASP A 72 7.25 -3.74 -0.04
C ASP A 72 6.42 -4.02 -1.29
N ALA A 73 5.66 -3.02 -1.73
CA ALA A 73 4.87 -3.12 -2.95
C ALA A 73 5.75 -3.43 -4.17
N ILE A 74 6.93 -2.82 -4.33
CA ILE A 74 7.88 -3.16 -5.41
C ILE A 74 8.25 -4.65 -5.35
N ARG A 75 8.64 -5.15 -4.18
CA ARG A 75 9.03 -6.57 -4.00
C ARG A 75 7.88 -7.53 -4.26
N ILE A 76 6.67 -7.20 -3.78
CA ILE A 76 5.46 -8.01 -3.96
C ILE A 76 5.05 -8.02 -5.45
N MET A 77 5.09 -6.87 -6.12
CA MET A 77 4.76 -6.76 -7.55
C MET A 77 5.78 -7.50 -8.42
N ALA A 78 7.07 -7.43 -8.08
CA ALA A 78 8.11 -8.22 -8.74
C ALA A 78 7.90 -9.72 -8.54
N PHE A 79 7.58 -10.16 -7.31
CA PHE A 79 7.20 -11.55 -7.03
C PHE A 79 6.00 -12.00 -7.86
N ALA A 80 4.96 -11.17 -7.97
CA ALA A 80 3.77 -11.47 -8.76
C ALA A 80 4.10 -11.66 -10.25
N ARG A 81 4.91 -10.76 -10.83
CA ARG A 81 5.41 -10.87 -12.21
C ARG A 81 6.24 -12.14 -12.40
N GLN A 82 7.13 -12.48 -11.46
CA GLN A 82 7.95 -13.69 -11.56
C GLN A 82 7.12 -14.97 -11.46
N ARG A 83 6.11 -14.99 -10.59
CA ARG A 83 5.25 -16.16 -10.38
C ARG A 83 4.27 -16.40 -11.53
N PHE A 84 3.85 -15.32 -12.21
CA PHE A 84 2.88 -15.33 -13.31
C PHE A 84 3.37 -14.48 -14.50
N PRO A 85 4.47 -14.87 -15.16
CA PRO A 85 5.16 -14.04 -16.16
C PRO A 85 4.31 -13.67 -17.38
N ASP A 86 3.39 -14.57 -17.77
CA ASP A 86 2.56 -14.38 -18.97
C ASP A 86 1.18 -13.76 -18.67
N GLN A 87 0.90 -13.41 -17.41
CA GLN A 87 -0.39 -12.85 -17.01
C GLN A 87 -0.35 -11.33 -16.92
N LYS A 88 -1.48 -10.70 -17.28
CA LYS A 88 -1.76 -9.31 -16.93
C LYS A 88 -1.81 -9.16 -15.41
N LEU A 89 -1.22 -8.08 -14.90
CA LEU A 89 -1.11 -7.82 -13.47
C LEU A 89 -1.94 -6.61 -13.07
N GLY A 90 -2.99 -6.81 -12.28
CA GLY A 90 -3.71 -5.75 -11.61
C GLY A 90 -3.22 -5.56 -10.17
N ALA A 91 -3.40 -4.37 -9.62
CA ALA A 91 -3.12 -4.09 -8.22
C ALA A 91 -4.27 -3.32 -7.56
N VAL A 92 -4.71 -3.78 -6.39
CA VAL A 92 -5.74 -3.13 -5.58
C VAL A 92 -5.17 -2.81 -4.22
N GLY A 93 -5.26 -1.55 -3.82
CA GLY A 93 -4.77 -1.09 -2.51
C GLY A 93 -5.81 -0.27 -1.79
N SER A 94 -5.85 -0.37 -0.47
CA SER A 94 -6.66 0.49 0.40
C SER A 94 -5.77 1.32 1.31
N SER A 95 -6.03 2.63 1.39
CA SER A 95 -5.35 3.59 2.28
C SER A 95 -3.81 3.48 2.18
N LEU A 96 -3.16 2.88 3.18
CA LEU A 96 -1.72 2.59 3.18
C LEU A 96 -1.28 1.79 1.95
N GLY A 97 -2.00 0.71 1.62
CA GLY A 97 -1.70 -0.13 0.46
C GLY A 97 -1.91 0.60 -0.86
N ALA A 98 -2.88 1.53 -0.93
CA ALA A 98 -3.05 2.37 -2.11
C ALA A 98 -1.85 3.30 -2.30
N ALA A 99 -1.41 3.98 -1.23
CA ALA A 99 -0.24 4.86 -1.29
C ALA A 99 1.03 4.08 -1.65
N ALA A 100 1.25 2.90 -1.06
CA ALA A 100 2.37 2.03 -1.37
C ALA A 100 2.41 1.63 -2.85
N LEU A 101 1.26 1.29 -3.46
CA LEU A 101 1.19 0.97 -4.89
C LEU A 101 1.58 2.15 -5.77
N VAL A 102 1.20 3.37 -5.39
CA VAL A 102 1.55 4.57 -6.16
C VAL A 102 3.04 4.87 -6.08
N PHE A 103 3.64 4.79 -4.89
CA PHE A 103 5.10 4.94 -4.74
C PHE A 103 5.88 3.84 -5.47
N ALA A 104 5.32 2.64 -5.58
CA ALA A 104 5.92 1.53 -6.31
C ALA A 104 5.80 1.65 -7.83
N ALA A 105 4.75 2.32 -8.34
CA ALA A 105 4.39 2.32 -9.76
C ALA A 105 5.54 2.72 -10.73
N PRO A 106 6.42 3.70 -10.42
CA PRO A 106 7.54 4.04 -11.30
C PRO A 106 8.56 2.91 -11.50
N GLN A 107 8.68 1.97 -10.56
CA GLN A 107 9.65 0.88 -10.60
C GLN A 107 9.01 -0.48 -10.88
N ALA A 108 7.78 -0.69 -10.43
CA ALA A 108 7.05 -1.94 -10.57
C ALA A 108 5.60 -1.68 -11.03
N PRO A 109 5.40 -1.30 -12.30
CA PRO A 109 4.08 -0.96 -12.81
C PRO A 109 3.16 -2.18 -12.96
N ALA A 110 1.91 -2.02 -12.52
CA ALA A 110 0.79 -2.89 -12.85
C ALA A 110 0.20 -2.48 -14.22
N ASP A 111 -0.48 -3.41 -14.87
CA ASP A 111 -1.31 -3.14 -16.05
C ASP A 111 -2.59 -2.36 -15.69
N ALA A 112 -3.07 -2.46 -14.44
CA ALA A 112 -4.23 -1.72 -13.93
C ALA A 112 -4.15 -1.51 -12.41
N TYR A 113 -4.71 -0.40 -11.93
CA TYR A 113 -4.76 -0.05 -10.51
C TYR A 113 -6.18 0.26 -10.04
N VAL A 114 -6.53 -0.20 -8.84
CA VAL A 114 -7.70 0.25 -8.07
C VAL A 114 -7.19 0.78 -6.74
N LEU A 115 -7.31 2.09 -6.53
CA LEU A 115 -6.77 2.80 -5.38
C LEU A 115 -7.91 3.33 -4.52
N GLU A 116 -8.10 2.74 -3.34
CA GLU A 116 -9.21 3.07 -2.45
C GLU A 116 -8.74 3.96 -1.30
N GLN A 117 -9.47 5.05 -1.03
CA GLN A 117 -9.22 5.96 0.10
C GLN A 117 -7.78 6.51 0.13
N LEU A 118 -7.21 6.76 -1.05
CA LEU A 118 -5.90 7.39 -1.21
C LEU A 118 -5.97 8.86 -0.82
N TYR A 119 -4.94 9.33 -0.12
CA TYR A 119 -4.75 10.75 0.15
C TYR A 119 -3.83 11.38 -0.91
N ALA A 120 -4.02 12.65 -1.25
CA ALA A 120 -3.11 13.37 -2.13
C ALA A 120 -1.83 13.78 -1.39
N THR A 121 -1.99 14.47 -0.24
CA THR A 121 -0.86 14.88 0.61
C THR A 121 -1.17 14.63 2.09
N LEU A 122 -0.12 14.38 2.89
CA LEU A 122 -0.26 14.33 4.36
C LEU A 122 -0.73 15.68 4.93
N ARG A 123 -0.25 16.79 4.37
CA ARG A 123 -0.63 18.14 4.79
C ARG A 123 -2.13 18.37 4.72
N GLU A 124 -2.72 18.11 3.57
CA GLU A 124 -4.15 18.29 3.37
C GLU A 124 -4.97 17.40 4.31
N THR A 125 -4.65 16.11 4.35
CA THR A 125 -5.30 15.09 5.18
C THR A 125 -5.24 15.44 6.68
N THR A 126 -4.13 16.03 7.11
CA THR A 126 -3.91 16.51 8.47
C THR A 126 -4.71 17.77 8.74
N ALA A 127 -4.66 18.76 7.85
CA ALA A 127 -5.39 20.02 7.98
C ALA A 127 -6.90 19.81 8.14
N TRP A 128 -7.50 18.87 7.40
CA TRP A 128 -8.92 18.54 7.52
C TRP A 128 -9.32 17.93 8.87
N ARG A 129 -8.36 17.42 9.64
CA ARG A 129 -8.58 16.86 10.99
C ARG A 129 -8.32 17.88 12.11
N MET A 130 -7.90 19.11 11.78
CA MET A 130 -7.55 20.11 12.79
C MET A 130 -8.81 20.73 13.41
N PRO A 131 -8.85 20.89 14.75
CA PRO A 131 -10.05 21.33 15.47
C PRO A 131 -10.43 22.79 15.18
N PHE A 132 -9.44 23.66 14.88
CA PHE A 132 -9.71 25.06 14.57
C PHE A 132 -9.70 25.31 13.07
N HIS A 133 -10.87 25.27 12.44
CA HIS A 133 -11.00 25.33 10.97
C HIS A 133 -10.34 26.55 10.32
N PHE A 134 -10.42 27.73 10.95
CA PHE A 134 -9.83 28.97 10.43
C PHE A 134 -8.29 28.88 10.31
N TRP A 135 -7.63 28.17 11.24
CA TRP A 135 -6.17 28.03 11.31
C TRP A 135 -5.69 26.63 10.90
N ARG A 136 -6.50 25.88 10.15
CA ARG A 136 -6.26 24.45 9.90
C ARG A 136 -4.91 24.16 9.23
N GLY A 137 -4.49 25.02 8.30
CA GLY A 137 -3.21 24.88 7.60
C GLY A 137 -2.02 25.04 8.54
N PHE A 138 -2.02 26.12 9.33
CA PHE A 138 -0.96 26.40 10.29
C PHE A 138 -0.82 25.29 11.36
N GLN A 139 -1.94 24.80 11.90
CA GLN A 139 -1.91 23.69 12.86
C GLN A 139 -1.31 22.42 12.25
N ALA A 140 -1.69 22.10 11.00
CA ALA A 140 -1.13 20.97 10.29
C ALA A 140 0.37 21.14 10.06
N ASP A 141 0.83 22.34 9.68
CA ASP A 141 2.25 22.62 9.46
C ASP A 141 3.08 22.44 10.73
N VAL A 142 2.60 22.97 11.87
CA VAL A 142 3.25 22.77 13.18
C VAL A 142 3.28 21.29 13.56
N LEU A 143 2.18 20.57 13.34
CA LEU A 143 2.10 19.14 13.64
C LEU A 143 2.99 18.29 12.72
N LEU A 144 3.18 18.68 11.46
CA LEU A 144 3.98 17.92 10.50
C LEU A 144 5.47 18.26 10.57
N ALA A 145 5.84 19.44 11.07
CA ALA A 145 7.24 19.86 11.24
C ALA A 145 8.04 18.95 12.20
N GLN A 146 7.38 18.18 13.05
CA GLN A 146 8.00 17.20 13.96
C GLN A 146 8.23 15.83 13.31
N MET A 147 7.72 15.57 12.09
CA MET A 147 7.89 14.28 11.43
C MET A 147 9.35 13.92 11.12
N PRO A 148 10.20 14.83 10.59
CA PRO A 148 11.59 14.48 10.32
C PRO A 148 12.33 14.03 11.59
N LEU A 149 12.05 14.67 12.72
CA LEU A 149 12.65 14.34 14.02
C LEU A 149 12.13 13.02 14.60
N ARG A 150 10.84 12.71 14.41
CA ARG A 150 10.21 11.53 15.03
C ARG A 150 10.26 10.28 14.17
N LEU A 151 10.23 10.44 12.85
CA LEU A 151 10.00 9.36 11.88
C LEU A 151 11.10 9.28 10.82
N GLY A 152 12.03 10.25 10.77
CA GLY A 152 13.10 10.27 9.76
C GLY A 152 12.63 10.57 8.34
N LEU A 153 11.39 11.04 8.16
CA LEU A 153 10.77 11.37 6.87
C LEU A 153 9.94 12.66 6.99
N SER A 154 9.90 13.45 5.93
CA SER A 154 9.12 14.70 5.87
C SER A 154 7.72 14.48 5.31
N ALA A 155 6.83 15.45 5.51
CA ALA A 155 5.51 15.41 4.90
C ALA A 155 5.55 15.54 3.37
N ASP A 156 6.59 16.16 2.81
CA ASP A 156 6.76 16.33 1.37
C ASP A 156 7.23 15.06 0.68
N ASP A 157 7.96 14.19 1.39
CA ASP A 157 8.33 12.86 0.91
C ASP A 157 7.10 11.95 0.74
N VAL A 158 6.03 12.26 1.46
CA VAL A 158 4.81 11.44 1.51
C VAL A 158 3.67 12.10 0.73
N ARG A 159 3.84 12.13 -0.58
CA ARG A 159 2.85 12.66 -1.55
C ARG A 159 2.69 11.68 -2.70
N PRO A 160 1.81 10.67 -2.57
CA PRO A 160 1.60 9.70 -3.64
C PRO A 160 0.96 10.34 -4.89
N VAL A 161 0.26 11.49 -4.76
CA VAL A 161 -0.37 12.21 -5.89
C VAL A 161 0.07 13.67 -5.93
#